data_AF-A0A4V1UJZ7-F1
#
_entry.id   AF-A0A4V1UJZ7-F1
#
_cell.length_a   1.000
_cell.length_b   1.000
_cell.length_c   1.000
_cell.angle_alpha   90.00
_cell.angle_beta   90.00
_cell.angle_gamma   90.00
#
_symmetry.space_group_name_H-M   'P 1'
#
loop_
_entity.id
_entity.type
_entity.pdbx_description
1 polymer ?
#
loop_
_entity_poly.entity_id
_entity_poly.type
_entity_poly.pdbx_seq_one_letter_code
_entity_poly.pdbx_strand_id
1 'polypeptide(L)'
;MSTNKISAVEALHNTFFYFAEGLTVMASDATKQRELIGGAHVAWELQNDVKDFGETLLNCAGPFFLQSERTGIVSLLDKIKKLPPDALRSDDKALIHPQWEALRIEAAHLLLQLARPIVENQAFFNK
;
A
#
# COMPACT_ATOMS: atom_id res chain seq x y z
N MET A 1 -16.08 -1.56 30.78
CA MET A 1 -15.33 -1.04 29.62
C MET A 1 -15.80 -1.81 28.40
N SER A 2 -16.62 -1.20 27.54
CA SER A 2 -16.98 -1.83 26.27
C SER A 2 -15.82 -1.64 25.30
N THR A 3 -15.11 -2.71 24.98
CA THR A 3 -14.29 -2.76 23.77
C THR A 3 -15.24 -2.65 22.58
N ASN A 4 -15.30 -1.48 21.93
CA ASN A 4 -15.94 -1.36 20.63
C ASN A 4 -15.22 -2.31 19.67
N LYS A 5 -15.85 -3.45 19.37
CA LYS A 5 -15.36 -4.35 18.33
C LYS A 5 -15.65 -3.69 16.99
N ILE A 6 -14.59 -3.35 16.27
CA ILE A 6 -14.67 -2.95 14.87
C ILE A 6 -15.39 -4.08 14.10
N SER A 7 -16.36 -3.72 13.26
CA SER A 7 -17.04 -4.72 12.43
C SER A 7 -16.09 -5.28 11.37
N ALA A 8 -16.32 -6.51 10.86
CA ALA A 8 -15.47 -7.08 9.81
C ALA A 8 -15.42 -6.19 8.54
N VAL A 9 -16.54 -5.51 8.23
CA VAL A 9 -16.65 -4.56 7.12
C VAL A 9 -15.79 -3.32 7.36
N GLU A 10 -15.85 -2.76 8.56
CA GLU A 10 -15.04 -1.60 8.94
C GLU A 10 -13.55 -1.95 9.00
N ALA A 11 -13.19 -3.15 9.47
CA ALA A 11 -11.82 -3.65 9.44
C ALA A 11 -11.30 -3.79 8.00
N LEU A 12 -12.12 -4.30 7.07
CA LEU A 12 -11.78 -4.35 5.65
C LEU A 12 -11.53 -2.95 5.08
N HIS A 13 -12.43 -1.99 5.32
CA HIS A 13 -12.26 -0.63 4.81
C HIS A 13 -11.07 0.10 5.45
N ASN A 14 -10.79 -0.11 6.73
CA ASN A 14 -9.58 0.43 7.38
C ASN A 14 -8.31 -0.17 6.77
N THR A 15 -8.28 -1.49 6.57
CA THR A 15 -7.13 -2.18 5.94
C THR A 15 -6.91 -1.64 4.54
N PHE A 16 -7.97 -1.46 3.75
CA PHE A 16 -7.88 -0.92 2.40
C PHE A 16 -7.43 0.54 2.38
N PHE A 17 -7.91 1.35 3.33
CA PHE A 17 -7.47 2.74 3.48
C PHE A 17 -5.96 2.83 3.67
N TYR A 18 -5.40 2.10 4.62
CA TYR A 18 -3.96 2.13 4.87
C TYR A 18 -3.14 1.52 3.72
N PHE A 19 -3.67 0.49 3.05
CA PHE A 19 -3.05 -0.02 1.82
C PHE A 19 -2.99 1.05 0.73
N ALA A 20 -4.10 1.76 0.48
CA ALA A 20 -4.18 2.80 -0.55
C ALA A 20 -3.31 4.02 -0.23
N GLU A 21 -3.21 4.42 1.05
CA GLU A 21 -2.28 5.44 1.54
C GLU A 21 -0.83 5.01 1.27
N GLY A 22 -0.45 3.79 1.67
CA GLY A 22 0.89 3.25 1.42
C GLY A 22 1.22 3.18 -0.08
N LEU A 23 0.27 2.78 -0.92
CA LEU A 23 0.44 2.82 -2.38
C LEU A 23 0.63 4.24 -2.92
N THR A 24 -0.08 5.22 -2.36
CA THR A 24 0.05 6.64 -2.75
C THR A 24 1.44 7.17 -2.42
N VAL A 25 1.96 6.83 -1.23
CA VAL A 25 3.35 7.14 -0.86
C VAL A 25 4.31 6.42 -1.82
N MET A 26 4.11 5.12 -2.07
CA MET A 26 4.97 4.34 -2.96
C MET A 26 4.97 4.86 -4.40
N ALA A 27 3.86 5.40 -4.90
CA ALA A 27 3.75 6.00 -6.23
C ALA A 27 4.42 7.38 -6.35
N SER A 28 4.69 8.03 -5.21
CA SER A 28 5.28 9.37 -5.16
C SER A 28 6.79 9.34 -5.45
N ASP A 29 7.37 10.48 -5.85
CA ASP A 29 8.82 10.58 -6.03
C ASP A 29 9.60 10.41 -4.71
N ALA A 30 10.92 10.23 -4.80
CA ALA A 30 11.77 9.96 -3.63
C ALA A 30 11.76 11.08 -2.59
N THR A 31 11.59 12.33 -3.01
CA THR A 31 11.52 13.48 -2.10
C THR A 31 10.19 13.44 -1.35
N LYS A 32 9.10 13.22 -2.08
CA LYS A 32 7.77 13.17 -1.48
C LYS A 32 7.58 11.96 -0.56
N GLN A 33 8.15 10.81 -0.91
CA GLN A 33 8.22 9.65 -0.03
C GLN A 33 8.88 9.99 1.30
N ARG A 34 10.03 10.68 1.27
CA ARG A 34 10.74 11.09 2.50
C ARG A 34 9.93 12.06 3.37
N GLU A 35 9.22 13.00 2.74
CA GLU A 35 8.33 13.91 3.46
C GLU A 35 7.17 13.18 4.16
N LEU A 36 6.54 12.24 3.46
CA LEU A 36 5.33 11.57 3.95
C LEU A 36 5.61 10.51 5.03
N ILE A 37 6.77 9.84 4.97
CA ILE A 37 7.16 8.81 5.95
C ILE A 37 7.93 9.42 7.14
N GLY A 38 8.31 10.71 7.08
CA GLY A 38 8.87 11.44 8.22
C GLY A 38 10.38 11.31 8.40
N GLY A 39 11.17 11.38 7.32
CA GLY A 39 12.64 11.51 7.37
C GLY A 39 13.42 10.27 6.87
N ALA A 40 14.65 10.12 7.38
CA ALA A 40 15.74 9.40 6.70
C ALA A 40 15.77 7.86 6.81
N HIS A 41 14.75 7.15 7.30
CA HIS A 41 15.01 5.81 7.85
C HIS A 41 14.11 4.63 7.48
N VAL A 42 13.16 4.72 6.54
CA VAL A 42 12.00 3.83 6.65
C VAL A 42 11.47 3.30 5.31
N ALA A 43 12.37 3.05 4.35
CA ALA A 43 12.05 2.31 3.12
C ALA A 43 11.50 0.89 3.42
N TRP A 44 12.03 0.24 4.47
CA TRP A 44 11.52 -1.05 4.95
C TRP A 44 10.13 -0.94 5.61
N GLU A 45 9.77 0.20 6.22
CA GLU A 45 8.42 0.40 6.77
C GLU A 45 7.41 0.56 5.65
N LEU A 46 7.70 1.40 4.64
CA LEU A 46 6.85 1.51 3.47
C LEU A 46 6.65 0.16 2.77
N GLN A 47 7.72 -0.65 2.68
CA GLN A 47 7.63 -2.02 2.17
C GLN A 47 6.66 -2.85 3.02
N ASN A 48 6.84 -2.86 4.35
CA ASN A 48 6.04 -3.66 5.26
C ASN A 48 4.58 -3.21 5.31
N ASP A 49 4.30 -1.92 5.35
CA ASP A 49 2.93 -1.39 5.38
C ASP A 49 2.16 -1.86 4.14
N VAL A 50 2.71 -1.59 2.94
CA VAL A 50 2.05 -2.00 1.69
C VAL A 50 1.92 -3.52 1.61
N LYS A 51 2.95 -4.25 2.06
CA LYS A 51 2.96 -5.72 2.03
C LYS A 51 1.92 -6.32 2.99
N ASP A 52 1.95 -5.94 4.25
CA ASP A 52 1.13 -6.52 5.31
C ASP A 52 -0.36 -6.18 5.10
N PHE A 53 -0.68 -4.93 4.72
CA PHE A 53 -2.06 -4.57 4.37
C PHE A 53 -2.52 -5.24 3.08
N GLY A 54 -1.66 -5.32 2.05
CA GLY A 54 -1.98 -6.00 0.80
C GLY A 54 -2.26 -7.50 0.98
N GLU A 55 -1.43 -8.19 1.76
CA GLU A 55 -1.63 -9.61 2.09
C GLU A 55 -2.91 -9.82 2.91
N THR A 56 -3.16 -8.95 3.89
CA THR A 56 -4.39 -8.99 4.69
C THR A 56 -5.62 -8.86 3.80
N LEU A 57 -5.61 -7.89 2.87
CA LEU A 57 -6.68 -7.67 1.91
C LEU A 57 -6.93 -8.89 1.02
N LEU A 58 -5.87 -9.51 0.48
CA LEU A 58 -6.04 -10.69 -0.37
C LEU A 58 -6.74 -11.85 0.36
N ASN A 59 -6.51 -11.96 1.67
CA ASN A 59 -7.10 -12.98 2.54
C ASN A 59 -8.53 -12.66 3.00
N CYS A 60 -8.87 -11.39 3.25
CA CYS A 60 -10.13 -11.02 3.89
C CYS A 60 -11.15 -10.28 2.99
N ALA A 61 -10.74 -9.80 1.82
CA ALA A 61 -11.57 -8.89 1.03
C ALA A 61 -12.76 -9.53 0.29
N GLY A 62 -12.89 -10.86 0.24
CA GLY A 62 -14.04 -11.52 -0.41
C GLY A 62 -14.34 -10.95 -1.82
N PRO A 63 -15.58 -10.57 -2.14
CA PRO A 63 -15.94 -10.00 -3.44
C PRO A 63 -15.60 -8.50 -3.60
N PHE A 64 -14.95 -7.86 -2.62
CA PHE A 64 -14.65 -6.42 -2.66
C PHE A 64 -13.78 -6.02 -3.84
N PHE A 65 -12.88 -6.91 -4.30
CA PHE A 65 -12.03 -6.68 -5.46
C PHE A 65 -12.47 -7.50 -6.67
N LEU A 66 -12.39 -6.87 -7.85
CA LEU A 66 -12.42 -7.56 -9.13
C LEU A 66 -11.17 -8.43 -9.30
N GLN A 67 -11.27 -9.44 -10.17
CA GLN A 67 -10.13 -10.33 -10.42
C GLN A 67 -8.90 -9.58 -10.97
N SER A 68 -9.11 -8.57 -11.81
CA SER A 68 -8.03 -7.72 -12.35
C SER A 68 -7.32 -6.92 -11.24
N GLU A 69 -8.08 -6.33 -10.32
CA GLU A 69 -7.57 -5.59 -9.17
C GLU A 69 -6.77 -6.52 -8.24
N ARG A 70 -7.30 -7.72 -7.93
CA ARG A 70 -6.59 -8.74 -7.15
C ARG A 70 -5.26 -9.14 -7.80
N THR A 71 -5.27 -9.37 -9.11
CA THR A 71 -4.05 -9.71 -9.86
C THR A 71 -3.03 -8.58 -9.81
N GLY A 72 -3.48 -7.32 -9.90
CA GLY A 72 -2.62 -6.14 -9.75
C GLY A 72 -1.96 -6.08 -8.37
N ILE A 73 -2.74 -6.29 -7.30
CA ILE A 73 -2.23 -6.35 -5.92
C ILE A 73 -1.18 -7.47 -5.78
N VAL A 74 -1.49 -8.69 -6.22
CA VAL A 74 -0.55 -9.83 -6.16
C VAL A 74 0.76 -9.52 -6.90
N SER A 75 0.67 -8.99 -8.13
CA SER A 75 1.84 -8.66 -8.94
C SER A 75 2.74 -7.64 -8.26
N LEU A 76 2.17 -6.59 -7.65
CA LEU A 76 2.95 -5.58 -6.94
C LEU A 76 3.60 -6.18 -5.69
N LEU A 77 2.85 -6.94 -4.89
CA LEU A 77 3.37 -7.60 -3.68
C LEU A 77 4.54 -8.55 -3.98
N ASP A 78 4.46 -9.30 -5.07
CA ASP A 78 5.55 -10.19 -5.49
C ASP A 78 6.85 -9.46 -5.81
N LYS A 79 6.78 -8.20 -6.25
CA LYS A 79 7.95 -7.37 -6.56
C LYS A 79 8.48 -6.67 -5.32
N ILE A 80 7.59 -6.14 -4.48
CA ILE A 80 7.94 -5.53 -3.19
C ILE A 80 8.71 -6.52 -2.31
N LYS A 81 8.29 -7.79 -2.28
CA LYS A 81 8.96 -8.87 -1.52
C LYS A 81 10.38 -9.19 -2.01
N LYS A 82 10.72 -8.80 -3.24
CA LYS A 82 12.01 -9.09 -3.88
C LYS A 82 12.97 -7.91 -3.84
N LEU A 83 12.60 -6.81 -3.17
CA LEU A 83 13.51 -5.69 -2.95
C LEU A 83 14.79 -6.19 -2.22
N PRO A 84 15.98 -5.83 -2.70
CA PRO A 84 17.21 -6.28 -2.11
C PRO A 84 17.48 -5.50 -0.81
N PRO A 85 18.31 -6.03 0.10
CA PRO A 85 18.53 -5.42 1.41
C PRO A 85 19.02 -3.97 1.36
N ASP A 86 19.80 -3.62 0.35
CA ASP A 86 20.29 -2.26 0.08
C ASP A 86 19.19 -1.28 -0.33
N ALA A 87 18.11 -1.74 -0.95
CA ALA A 87 16.91 -0.95 -1.21
C ALA A 87 16.03 -0.76 0.05
N LEU A 88 16.28 -1.52 1.11
CA LEU A 88 15.51 -1.49 2.36
C LEU A 88 16.25 -0.79 3.51
N ARG A 89 17.39 -0.17 3.21
CA ARG A 89 18.20 0.53 4.20
C ARG A 89 17.45 1.70 4.82
N SER A 90 17.78 1.98 6.07
CA SER A 90 17.37 3.18 6.77
C SER A 90 18.30 4.34 6.40
N ASP A 91 18.34 4.72 5.13
CA ASP A 91 19.03 5.93 4.68
C ASP A 91 18.36 6.56 3.45
N ASP A 92 18.71 7.82 3.16
CA ASP A 92 18.16 8.59 2.05
C ASP A 92 18.41 7.98 0.66
N LYS A 93 19.36 7.05 0.55
CA LYS A 93 19.72 6.43 -0.73
C LYS A 93 18.86 5.23 -1.04
N ALA A 94 18.24 4.60 -0.03
CA ALA A 94 17.37 3.45 -0.20
C ALA A 94 16.23 3.75 -1.17
N LEU A 95 15.51 4.87 -0.99
CA LEU A 95 14.39 5.26 -1.85
C LEU A 95 14.83 5.77 -3.24
N ILE A 96 16.12 6.00 -3.47
CA ILE A 96 16.65 6.38 -4.80
C ILE A 96 17.06 5.12 -5.59
N HIS A 97 17.02 3.93 -4.97
CA HIS A 97 17.39 2.69 -5.64
C HIS A 97 16.48 2.41 -6.85
N PRO A 98 17.03 1.98 -8.01
CA PRO A 98 16.26 1.78 -9.25
C PRO A 98 15.04 0.86 -9.13
N GLN A 99 15.06 -0.09 -8.20
CA GLN A 99 13.90 -0.95 -7.96
C GLN A 99 12.72 -0.20 -7.33
N TRP A 100 12.96 0.85 -6.53
CA TRP A 100 11.88 1.72 -6.06
C TRP A 100 11.29 2.56 -7.19
N GLU A 101 12.10 2.96 -8.18
CA GLU A 101 11.60 3.67 -9.36
C GLU A 101 10.64 2.80 -10.18
N ALA A 102 10.98 1.54 -10.42
CA ALA A 102 10.06 0.60 -11.06
C ALA A 102 8.76 0.43 -10.24
N LEU A 103 8.88 0.28 -8.92
CA LEU A 103 7.71 0.14 -8.04
C LEU A 103 6.82 1.40 -8.00
N ARG A 104 7.38 2.61 -8.14
CA ARG A 104 6.59 3.85 -8.24
C ARG A 104 5.63 3.81 -9.42
N ILE A 105 6.14 3.44 -10.59
CA ILE A 105 5.36 3.37 -11.82
C ILE A 105 4.25 2.33 -11.66
N GLU A 106 4.57 1.18 -11.08
CA GLU A 106 3.61 0.11 -10.86
C GLU A 106 2.55 0.45 -9.81
N ALA A 107 2.94 1.10 -8.72
CA ALA A 107 2.03 1.59 -7.70
C ALA A 107 1.07 2.64 -8.30
N ALA A 108 1.58 3.56 -9.12
CA ALA A 108 0.74 4.53 -9.83
C ALA A 108 -0.28 3.85 -10.77
N HIS A 109 0.14 2.83 -11.52
CA HIS A 109 -0.79 2.06 -12.34
C HIS A 109 -1.82 1.28 -11.51
N LEU A 110 -1.40 0.70 -10.39
CA LEU A 110 -2.30 -0.02 -9.49
C LEU A 110 -3.34 0.91 -8.87
N LEU A 111 -2.96 2.13 -8.48
CA LEU A 111 -3.92 3.14 -7.99
C LEU A 111 -5.01 3.45 -9.02
N LEU A 112 -4.66 3.54 -10.31
CA LEU A 112 -5.65 3.71 -11.39
C LEU A 112 -6.57 2.49 -11.51
N GLN A 113 -6.02 1.28 -11.40
CA GLN A 113 -6.82 0.04 -11.40
C GLN A 113 -7.76 -0.05 -10.19
N LEU A 114 -7.34 0.51 -9.04
CA LEU A 114 -8.10 0.52 -7.79
C LEU A 114 -9.03 1.74 -7.65
N ALA A 115 -9.25 2.52 -8.72
CA ALA A 115 -10.11 3.71 -8.66
C ALA A 115 -11.51 3.42 -8.10
N ARG A 116 -12.11 2.28 -8.49
CA ARG A 116 -13.41 1.84 -7.97
C ARG A 116 -13.38 1.56 -6.46
N PRO A 117 -12.55 0.64 -5.92
CA PRO A 117 -12.52 0.38 -4.48
C PRO A 117 -12.06 1.60 -3.67
N ILE A 118 -11.26 2.53 -4.23
CA ILE A 118 -10.95 3.84 -3.61
C ILE A 118 -12.22 4.67 -3.39
N VAL A 119 -13.04 4.83 -4.42
CA VAL A 119 -14.32 5.58 -4.31
C VAL A 119 -15.26 4.90 -3.31
N GLU A 120 -15.36 3.57 -3.34
CA GLU A 120 -16.19 2.81 -2.40
C GLU A 120 -15.73 2.96 -0.95
N ASN A 121 -14.42 2.99 -0.72
CA ASN A 121 -13.83 3.20 0.61
C ASN A 121 -14.06 4.62 1.14
N GLN A 122 -13.86 5.63 0.31
CA GLN A 122 -14.15 7.03 0.67
C GLN A 122 -15.64 7.21 1.01
N ALA A 123 -16.53 6.59 0.23
CA ALA A 123 -17.96 6.62 0.49
C ALA A 123 -18.35 5.88 1.78
N PHE A 124 -17.53 4.95 2.28
CA PHE A 124 -17.79 4.27 3.56
C PHE A 124 -17.54 5.19 4.76
N PHE A 125 -16.44 5.95 4.76
CA PHE A 125 -16.05 6.82 5.89
C PHE A 125 -16.72 8.20 5.89
N ASN A 126 -17.25 8.66 4.76
CA ASN A 126 -17.96 9.95 4.66
C ASN A 126 -19.46 9.84 4.99
N LYS A 127 -19.92 8.72 5.55
CA LYS A 127 -21.30 8.48 6.00
C LYS A 127 -21.45 8.80 7.48
#